data_AF-A0A443S800-F1
#
_entry.id   AF-A0A443S800-F1
#
_cell.length_a   1.000
_cell.length_b   1.000
_cell.length_c   1.000
_cell.angle_alpha   90.00
_cell.angle_beta   90.00
_cell.angle_gamma   90.00
#
_symmetry.space_group_name_H-M   'P 1'
#
loop_
_entity.id
_entity.type
_entity.pdbx_description
1 polymer ?
#
loop_
_entity_poly.entity_id
_entity_poly.type
_entity_poly.pdbx_seq_one_letter_code
_entity_poly.pdbx_strand_id
1 'polypeptide(L)'
;MSSESVIGVSGVEEDVLRCEWTVKDFDELQALNNRCITSPDFAGKRNAWYFLLDPNRNWVSVNLKDYEKVKKEFRAKTVFEILDLQNNQKWTSDEETATYGNGYFYRSLSLRSEAKQLMHSANGFKIVCIVTEMTEMSTICLPINTFNTNDSLCEFTKSMINCDQFSDVMIASNDGRVFNAHKFMISRSPVFKQMLLSNLIESNTSMIQIDDLSGDALEKMLRFIYSDEVLDDDSIDCEYLLAAHKYDLPLLTAKYGASLAKKANIENCIHLLILGEMTDCDELREPLLNFVALNRKEISATNGWLLLAKERPELLAKVVSMC
;
A
#
# COMPACT_ATOMS: atom_id res chain seq x y z
N MET A 1 20.97 -14.82 -2.76
CA MET A 1 19.96 -15.90 -2.87
C MET A 1 18.61 -15.20 -2.90
N SER A 2 17.88 -15.30 -4.01
CA SER A 2 16.56 -14.70 -4.17
C SER A 2 15.59 -15.37 -3.19
N SER A 3 15.12 -14.61 -2.20
CA SER A 3 14.02 -15.04 -1.34
C SER A 3 12.76 -15.07 -2.19
N GLU A 4 12.39 -16.26 -2.67
CA GLU A 4 11.10 -16.47 -3.32
C GLU A 4 10.00 -16.09 -2.33
N SER A 5 9.26 -15.03 -2.65
CA SER A 5 8.08 -14.63 -1.91
C SER A 5 7.02 -15.72 -2.04
N VAL A 6 6.64 -16.35 -0.93
CA VAL A 6 5.53 -17.30 -0.90
C VAL A 6 4.24 -16.51 -0.75
N ILE A 7 3.31 -16.70 -1.69
CA ILE A 7 1.97 -16.10 -1.61
C ILE A 7 1.14 -16.94 -0.63
N GLY A 8 0.68 -16.33 0.46
CA GLY A 8 -0.25 -16.96 1.40
C GLY A 8 -1.66 -16.38 1.24
N VAL A 9 -2.68 -17.22 1.41
CA VAL A 9 -4.08 -16.77 1.51
C VAL A 9 -4.37 -16.48 2.99
N SER A 10 -4.66 -15.24 3.35
CA SER A 10 -4.86 -14.81 4.75
C SER A 10 -6.34 -14.61 5.13
N GLY A 11 -7.25 -14.60 4.16
CA GLY A 11 -8.68 -14.49 4.44
C GLY A 11 -9.57 -14.54 3.22
N VAL A 12 -10.88 -14.62 3.47
CA VAL A 12 -11.94 -14.52 2.44
C VAL A 12 -12.82 -13.33 2.80
N GLU A 13 -12.93 -12.34 1.90
CA GLU A 13 -13.94 -11.28 1.99
C GLU A 13 -15.24 -11.81 1.36
N GLU A 14 -16.36 -11.75 2.09
CA GLU A 14 -17.69 -12.11 1.60
C GLU A 14 -18.53 -10.84 1.36
N ASP A 15 -19.07 -10.69 0.14
CA ASP A 15 -20.05 -9.64 -0.21
C ASP A 15 -21.42 -10.30 -0.41
N VAL A 16 -22.40 -9.97 0.45
CA VAL A 16 -23.73 -10.61 0.46
C VAL A 16 -24.74 -9.71 -0.23
N LEU A 17 -25.27 -10.19 -1.35
CA LEU A 17 -26.34 -9.56 -2.10
C LEU A 17 -27.67 -10.26 -1.83
N ARG A 18 -28.75 -9.47 -1.76
CA ARG A 18 -30.11 -9.97 -1.56
C ARG A 18 -31.07 -9.29 -2.54
N CYS A 19 -31.80 -10.09 -3.31
CA CYS A 19 -32.86 -9.64 -4.19
C CYS A 19 -34.19 -10.23 -3.74
N GLU A 20 -35.20 -9.38 -3.52
CA GLU A 20 -36.57 -9.81 -3.23
C GLU A 20 -37.46 -9.49 -4.41
N TRP A 21 -38.18 -10.49 -4.93
CA TRP A 21 -39.08 -10.33 -6.05
C TRP A 21 -40.44 -10.96 -5.74
N THR A 22 -41.50 -10.14 -5.82
CA THR A 22 -42.87 -10.60 -5.59
C THR A 22 -43.55 -10.90 -6.92
N VAL A 23 -44.07 -12.11 -7.04
CA VAL A 23 -44.80 -12.61 -8.21
C VAL A 23 -46.26 -12.83 -7.79
N LYS A 24 -47.17 -12.19 -8.52
CA LYS A 24 -48.63 -12.38 -8.40
C LYS A 24 -49.13 -13.11 -9.65
N ASP A 25 -50.32 -13.68 -9.54
CA ASP A 25 -51.03 -14.28 -10.68
C ASP A 25 -50.19 -15.36 -11.41
N PHE A 26 -49.52 -16.23 -10.62
CA PHE A 26 -48.56 -17.22 -11.12
C PHE A 26 -49.19 -18.23 -12.11
N ASP A 27 -50.44 -18.61 -11.88
CA ASP A 27 -51.17 -19.53 -12.76
C ASP A 27 -51.44 -18.90 -14.14
N GLU A 28 -51.68 -17.59 -14.20
CA GLU A 28 -51.81 -16.85 -15.46
C GLU A 28 -50.47 -16.77 -16.20
N LEU A 29 -49.36 -16.59 -15.46
CA LEU A 29 -48.01 -16.60 -16.02
C LEU A 29 -47.62 -17.98 -16.61
N GLN A 30 -48.06 -19.08 -15.98
CA GLN A 30 -47.91 -20.43 -16.54
C GLN A 30 -48.73 -20.60 -17.83
N ALA A 31 -49.98 -20.13 -17.83
CA ALA A 31 -50.89 -20.25 -18.97
C ALA A 31 -50.43 -19.50 -20.23
N LEU A 32 -49.66 -18.41 -20.06
CA LEU A 32 -49.07 -17.64 -21.17
C LEU A 32 -48.00 -18.41 -21.95
N ASN A 33 -47.59 -19.60 -21.50
CA ASN A 33 -46.60 -20.47 -22.16
C ASN A 33 -45.28 -19.76 -22.50
N ASN A 34 -44.95 -18.72 -21.72
CA ASN A 34 -43.79 -17.88 -21.93
C ASN A 34 -42.49 -18.63 -21.63
N ARG A 35 -41.42 -18.22 -22.33
CA ARG A 35 -40.03 -18.50 -21.94
C ARG A 35 -39.77 -17.83 -20.58
N CYS A 36 -38.83 -18.37 -19.80
CA CYS A 36 -38.54 -18.00 -18.41
C CYS A 36 -38.72 -16.50 -18.08
N ILE A 37 -39.28 -16.21 -16.91
CA ILE A 37 -39.42 -14.83 -16.41
C ILE A 37 -38.15 -14.40 -15.68
N THR A 38 -37.78 -13.13 -15.79
CA THR A 38 -36.52 -12.57 -15.27
C THR A 38 -36.78 -11.63 -14.09
N SER A 39 -36.00 -11.77 -13.02
CA SER A 39 -36.04 -10.85 -11.88
C SER A 39 -35.48 -9.48 -12.25
N PRO A 40 -35.72 -8.43 -11.43
CA PRO A 40 -34.91 -7.23 -11.45
C PRO A 40 -33.43 -7.57 -11.23
N ASP A 41 -32.54 -6.76 -11.82
CA ASP A 41 -31.11 -6.86 -11.57
C ASP A 41 -30.80 -6.40 -10.14
N PHE A 42 -29.82 -7.04 -9.51
CA PHE A 42 -29.28 -6.64 -8.23
C PHE A 42 -27.75 -6.69 -8.27
N ALA A 43 -27.12 -5.60 -7.82
CA ALA A 43 -25.68 -5.41 -7.96
C ALA A 43 -24.98 -5.31 -6.61
N GLY A 44 -23.81 -5.93 -6.52
CA GLY A 44 -22.90 -5.88 -5.38
C GLY A 44 -21.76 -4.92 -5.68
N LYS A 45 -20.68 -5.01 -4.90
CA LYS A 45 -19.49 -4.18 -5.11
C LYS A 45 -18.83 -4.42 -6.48
N ARG A 46 -18.94 -5.63 -7.02
CA ARG A 46 -18.16 -6.07 -8.19
C ARG A 46 -19.00 -6.48 -9.37
N ASN A 47 -20.04 -7.28 -9.15
CA ASN A 47 -20.87 -7.81 -10.23
C ASN A 47 -22.35 -7.54 -9.99
N ALA A 48 -23.10 -7.61 -11.09
CA ALA A 48 -24.54 -7.58 -11.10
C ALA A 48 -25.11 -8.95 -11.44
N TRP A 49 -26.26 -9.26 -10.85
CA TRP A 49 -26.90 -10.55 -10.91
C TRP A 49 -28.37 -10.39 -11.23
N TYR A 50 -28.95 -11.42 -11.82
CA TYR A 50 -30.39 -11.59 -11.94
C TYR A 50 -30.70 -13.08 -11.82
N PHE A 51 -31.95 -13.41 -11.56
CA PHE A 51 -32.39 -14.81 -11.62
C PHE A 51 -33.57 -14.99 -12.57
N LEU A 52 -33.61 -16.16 -13.19
CA LEU A 52 -34.69 -16.60 -14.05
C LEU A 52 -35.53 -17.62 -13.30
N LEU A 53 -36.85 -17.48 -13.39
CA LEU A 53 -37.80 -18.51 -12.99
C LEU A 53 -38.44 -19.09 -14.24
N ASP A 54 -38.37 -20.41 -14.37
CA ASP A 54 -39.18 -21.13 -15.36
C ASP A 54 -40.42 -21.70 -14.67
N PRO A 55 -41.60 -21.11 -14.92
CA PRO A 55 -42.82 -21.48 -14.23
C PRO A 55 -43.31 -22.89 -14.63
N ASN A 56 -42.85 -23.44 -15.76
CA ASN A 56 -43.29 -24.73 -16.29
C ASN A 56 -42.35 -25.87 -15.89
N ARG A 57 -41.04 -25.63 -15.95
CA ARG A 57 -40.02 -26.64 -15.61
C ARG A 57 -39.65 -26.64 -14.13
N ASN A 58 -40.19 -25.71 -13.33
CA ASN A 58 -39.96 -25.62 -11.88
C ASN A 58 -38.47 -25.56 -11.50
N TRP A 59 -37.71 -24.76 -12.25
CA TRP A 59 -36.31 -24.48 -11.93
C TRP A 59 -36.12 -22.97 -11.86
N VAL A 60 -35.21 -22.56 -11.00
CA VAL A 60 -34.68 -21.21 -10.94
C VAL A 60 -33.23 -21.26 -11.41
N SER A 61 -32.76 -20.20 -12.05
CA SER A 61 -31.33 -20.04 -12.29
C SER A 61 -30.86 -18.67 -11.86
N VAL A 62 -29.73 -18.62 -11.17
CA VAL A 62 -29.01 -17.37 -10.90
C VAL A 62 -28.01 -17.14 -12.03
N ASN A 63 -27.96 -15.91 -12.52
CA ASN A 63 -27.20 -15.54 -13.71
C ASN A 63 -26.38 -14.29 -13.41
N LEU A 64 -25.14 -14.30 -13.87
CA LEU A 64 -24.22 -13.19 -13.82
C LEU A 64 -24.48 -12.26 -15.02
N LYS A 65 -24.69 -10.98 -14.74
CA LYS A 65 -24.81 -9.94 -15.75
C LYS A 65 -23.42 -9.48 -16.19
N ASP A 66 -23.29 -9.11 -17.47
CA ASP A 66 -22.04 -8.66 -18.06
C ASP A 66 -20.85 -9.61 -17.81
N TYR A 67 -21.10 -10.93 -17.82
CA TYR A 67 -20.11 -11.95 -17.47
C TYR A 67 -18.81 -11.86 -18.29
N GLU A 68 -18.88 -11.28 -19.50
CA GLU A 68 -17.73 -11.01 -20.37
C GLU A 68 -16.71 -10.06 -19.74
N LYS A 69 -17.12 -9.23 -18.77
CA LYS A 69 -16.24 -8.30 -18.04
C LYS A 69 -15.50 -8.96 -16.88
N VAL A 70 -15.87 -10.19 -16.50
CA VAL A 70 -15.23 -10.92 -15.40
C VAL A 70 -13.89 -11.48 -15.84
N LYS A 71 -12.82 -10.79 -15.43
CA LYS A 71 -11.43 -11.13 -15.79
C LYS A 71 -10.82 -12.25 -14.95
N LYS A 72 -11.34 -12.49 -13.75
CA LYS A 72 -10.82 -13.47 -12.80
C LYS A 72 -11.96 -14.33 -12.29
N GLU A 73 -11.75 -15.64 -12.26
CA GLU A 73 -12.69 -16.57 -11.65
C GLU A 73 -12.87 -16.24 -10.15
N PHE A 74 -14.10 -16.37 -9.69
CA PHE A 74 -14.43 -16.19 -8.29
C PHE A 74 -15.51 -17.19 -7.89
N ARG A 75 -15.63 -17.47 -6.60
CA ARG A 75 -16.67 -18.36 -6.09
C ARG A 75 -17.83 -17.54 -5.55
N ALA A 76 -19.04 -18.02 -5.77
CA ALA A 76 -20.21 -17.47 -5.11
C ALA A 76 -21.08 -18.58 -4.54
N LYS A 77 -21.65 -18.32 -3.36
CA LYS A 77 -22.70 -19.14 -2.76
C LYS A 77 -24.06 -18.58 -3.18
N THR A 78 -25.03 -19.45 -3.39
CA THR A 78 -26.40 -19.05 -3.74
C THR A 78 -27.40 -19.81 -2.90
N VAL A 79 -28.38 -19.08 -2.38
CA VAL A 79 -29.53 -19.60 -1.64
C VAL A 79 -30.80 -18.95 -2.18
N PHE A 80 -31.86 -19.74 -2.37
CA PHE A 80 -33.19 -19.25 -2.71
C PHE A 80 -34.15 -19.46 -1.55
N GLU A 81 -34.97 -18.46 -1.27
CA GLU A 81 -36.12 -18.57 -0.38
C GLU A 81 -37.41 -18.30 -1.14
N ILE A 82 -38.46 -19.08 -0.88
CA ILE A 82 -39.80 -18.86 -1.40
C ILE A 82 -40.73 -18.65 -0.21
N LEU A 83 -41.42 -17.52 -0.20
CA LEU A 83 -42.34 -17.11 0.85
C LEU A 83 -43.76 -17.01 0.30
N ASP A 84 -44.68 -17.75 0.89
CA ASP A 84 -46.11 -17.60 0.66
C ASP A 84 -46.62 -16.33 1.36
N LEU A 85 -47.22 -15.40 0.60
CA LEU A 85 -47.72 -14.12 1.14
C LEU A 85 -49.06 -14.24 1.89
N GLN A 86 -49.76 -15.37 1.79
CA GLN A 86 -51.01 -15.62 2.50
C GLN A 86 -50.75 -16.20 3.89
N ASN A 87 -49.97 -17.29 3.97
CA ASN A 87 -49.77 -18.03 5.21
C ASN A 87 -48.40 -17.76 5.87
N ASN A 88 -47.58 -16.88 5.26
CA ASN A 88 -46.22 -16.55 5.70
C ASN A 88 -45.31 -17.79 5.84
N GLN A 89 -45.56 -18.81 5.01
CA GLN A 89 -44.79 -20.05 5.01
C GLN A 89 -43.48 -19.91 4.24
N LYS A 90 -42.40 -20.35 4.91
CA LYS A 90 -40.98 -20.43 4.53
C LYS A 90 -40.57 -21.66 3.73
N TRP A 91 -40.07 -21.58 2.50
CA TRP A 91 -39.13 -22.57 1.96
C TRP A 91 -37.75 -21.96 1.70
N THR A 92 -36.68 -22.69 2.01
CA THR A 92 -35.29 -22.29 1.76
C THR A 92 -34.56 -23.45 1.07
N SER A 93 -33.80 -23.16 0.01
CA SER A 93 -32.98 -24.15 -0.69
C SER A 93 -31.75 -24.54 0.12
N ASP A 94 -31.13 -25.65 -0.27
CA ASP A 94 -29.75 -25.93 0.16
C ASP A 94 -28.81 -24.83 -0.38
N GLU A 95 -27.71 -24.58 0.32
CA GLU A 95 -26.66 -23.68 -0.14
C GLU A 95 -25.87 -24.34 -1.26
N GLU A 96 -25.83 -23.71 -2.44
CA GLU A 96 -24.98 -24.16 -3.54
C GLU A 96 -23.80 -23.21 -3.72
N THR A 97 -22.59 -23.76 -3.82
CA THR A 97 -21.38 -23.01 -4.18
C THR A 97 -20.98 -23.32 -5.62
N ALA A 98 -20.73 -22.29 -6.42
CA ALA A 98 -20.22 -22.41 -7.78
C ALA A 98 -19.09 -21.42 -8.05
N THR A 99 -18.22 -21.77 -9.01
CA THR A 99 -17.18 -20.88 -9.54
C THR A 99 -17.71 -20.20 -10.79
N TYR A 100 -17.68 -18.87 -10.82
CA TYR A 100 -18.11 -18.03 -11.94
C TYR A 100 -16.90 -17.41 -12.62
N GLY A 101 -16.96 -17.24 -13.94
CA GLY A 101 -15.84 -16.82 -14.78
C GLY A 101 -15.51 -17.87 -15.86
N ASN A 102 -14.57 -17.56 -16.76
CA ASN A 102 -14.15 -18.45 -17.85
C ASN A 102 -15.31 -19.05 -18.67
N GLY A 103 -16.34 -18.25 -18.94
CA GLY A 103 -17.52 -18.67 -19.70
C GLY A 103 -18.60 -19.38 -18.88
N TYR A 104 -18.38 -19.65 -17.58
CA TYR A 104 -19.43 -20.08 -16.66
C TYR A 104 -20.08 -18.87 -15.98
N PHE A 105 -21.33 -18.60 -16.33
CA PHE A 105 -22.04 -17.38 -15.91
C PHE A 105 -23.42 -17.64 -15.28
N TYR A 106 -23.88 -18.88 -15.21
CA TYR A 106 -25.19 -19.19 -14.63
C TYR A 106 -25.20 -20.53 -13.91
N ARG A 107 -26.08 -20.64 -12.93
CA ARG A 107 -26.33 -21.87 -12.17
C ARG A 107 -27.82 -22.10 -12.02
N SER A 108 -28.27 -23.30 -12.34
CA SER A 108 -29.66 -23.75 -12.23
C SER A 108 -29.89 -24.61 -10.99
N LEU A 109 -31.03 -24.40 -10.32
CA LEU A 109 -31.52 -25.18 -9.18
C LEU A 109 -32.96 -25.64 -9.46
N SER A 110 -33.23 -26.92 -9.26
CA SER A 110 -34.57 -27.48 -9.32
C SER A 110 -35.34 -27.22 -8.01
N LEU A 111 -36.55 -26.69 -8.11
CA LEU A 111 -37.40 -26.43 -6.95
C LEU A 111 -38.07 -27.74 -6.46
N ARG A 112 -37.94 -28.02 -5.16
CA ARG A 112 -38.59 -29.18 -4.51
C ARG A 112 -40.11 -28.99 -4.42
N SER A 113 -40.83 -30.09 -4.19
CA SER A 113 -42.30 -30.13 -4.11
C SER A 113 -42.91 -29.10 -3.16
N GLU A 114 -42.25 -28.88 -2.03
CA GLU A 114 -42.66 -27.95 -0.97
C GLU A 114 -42.62 -26.51 -1.47
N ALA A 115 -41.55 -26.14 -2.18
CA ALA A 115 -41.42 -24.83 -2.81
C ALA A 115 -42.54 -24.59 -3.85
N LYS A 116 -42.92 -25.62 -4.60
CA LYS A 116 -44.00 -25.53 -5.60
C LYS A 116 -45.33 -25.19 -4.97
N GLN A 117 -45.67 -25.82 -3.85
CA GLN A 117 -46.93 -25.56 -3.14
C GLN A 117 -47.05 -24.09 -2.73
N LEU A 118 -45.95 -23.47 -2.31
CA LEU A 118 -45.92 -22.07 -1.91
C LEU A 118 -46.09 -21.09 -3.09
N MET A 119 -45.70 -21.48 -4.31
CA MET A 119 -45.83 -20.63 -5.50
C MET A 119 -47.28 -20.49 -5.99
N HIS A 120 -48.16 -21.44 -5.66
CA HIS A 120 -49.59 -21.41 -6.02
C HIS A 120 -50.46 -20.72 -4.94
N SER A 121 -49.87 -19.82 -4.14
CA SER A 121 -50.62 -19.04 -3.15
C SER A 121 -51.58 -18.05 -3.81
N ALA A 122 -52.79 -17.91 -3.26
CA ALA A 122 -53.83 -17.03 -3.80
C ALA A 122 -53.44 -15.54 -3.81
N ASN A 123 -52.54 -15.11 -2.90
CA ASN A 123 -52.06 -13.72 -2.82
C ASN A 123 -50.71 -13.53 -3.52
N GLY A 124 -50.24 -14.54 -4.26
CA GLY A 124 -48.90 -14.59 -4.83
C GLY A 124 -47.83 -14.98 -3.80
N PHE A 125 -46.59 -14.97 -4.26
CA PHE A 125 -45.44 -15.40 -3.48
C PHE A 125 -44.26 -14.45 -3.67
N LYS A 126 -43.29 -14.52 -2.78
CA LYS A 126 -42.03 -13.78 -2.87
C LYS A 126 -40.88 -14.77 -3.03
N ILE A 127 -40.06 -14.58 -4.05
CA ILE A 127 -38.77 -15.25 -4.19
C ILE A 127 -37.69 -14.30 -3.67
N VAL A 128 -36.82 -14.81 -2.80
CA VAL A 128 -35.61 -14.14 -2.36
C VAL A 128 -34.42 -14.90 -2.91
N CYS A 129 -33.55 -14.22 -3.66
CA CYS A 129 -32.27 -14.76 -4.09
C CYS A 129 -31.17 -14.11 -3.25
N ILE A 130 -30.35 -14.93 -2.59
CA ILE A 130 -29.19 -14.49 -1.82
C ILE A 130 -27.94 -15.01 -2.53
N VAL A 131 -27.05 -14.09 -2.90
CA VAL A 131 -25.77 -14.41 -3.53
C VAL A 131 -24.65 -13.88 -2.63
N THR A 132 -23.74 -14.75 -2.23
CA THR A 132 -22.55 -14.35 -1.46
C THR A 132 -21.32 -14.51 -2.33
N GLU A 133 -20.76 -13.41 -2.81
CA GLU A 133 -19.51 -13.40 -3.57
C GLU A 133 -18.33 -13.58 -2.61
N MET A 134 -17.47 -14.56 -2.89
CA MET A 134 -16.29 -14.85 -2.07
C MET A 134 -15.02 -14.39 -2.79
N THR A 135 -14.23 -13.56 -2.11
CA THR A 135 -12.93 -13.11 -2.60
C THR A 135 -11.81 -13.61 -1.72
N GLU A 136 -10.95 -14.45 -2.28
CA GLU A 136 -9.70 -14.82 -1.62
C GLU A 136 -8.77 -13.59 -1.58
N MET A 137 -8.40 -13.17 -0.36
CA MET A 137 -7.38 -12.17 -0.14
C MET A 137 -6.02 -12.84 -0.11
N SER A 138 -5.18 -12.50 -1.08
CA SER A 138 -3.78 -12.91 -1.09
C SER A 138 -2.96 -11.86 -0.33
N THR A 139 -2.17 -12.31 0.65
CA THR A 139 -1.14 -11.50 1.29
C THR A 139 0.23 -12.06 0.97
N ILE A 140 1.18 -11.16 0.76
CA ILE A 140 2.59 -11.53 0.61
C ILE A 140 3.07 -11.98 1.99
N CYS A 141 3.44 -13.25 2.13
CA CYS A 141 4.13 -13.74 3.33
C CYS A 141 5.62 -13.49 3.13
N LEU A 142 6.17 -12.50 3.83
CA LEU A 142 7.61 -12.35 3.92
C LEU A 142 8.15 -13.40 4.89
N PRO A 143 9.25 -14.10 4.57
CA PRO A 143 9.92 -14.95 5.54
C PRO A 143 10.32 -14.08 6.75
N ILE A 144 9.81 -14.43 7.93
CA ILE A 144 10.29 -13.85 9.19
C ILE A 144 11.75 -14.29 9.31
N ASN A 145 12.69 -13.36 9.21
CA ASN A 145 14.09 -13.61 9.54
C ASN A 145 14.18 -13.94 11.03
N THR A 146 14.12 -15.22 11.40
CA THR A 146 14.08 -15.70 12.79
C THR A 146 15.43 -15.71 13.51
N PHE A 147 16.41 -14.94 13.02
CA PHE A 147 17.58 -14.56 13.81
C PHE A 147 17.93 -13.10 13.50
N ASN A 148 17.42 -12.16 14.30
CA ASN A 148 17.92 -10.76 14.37
C ASN A 148 19.33 -10.76 14.98
N THR A 149 20.32 -11.35 14.30
CA THR A 149 21.73 -11.29 14.73
C THR A 149 22.31 -9.88 14.69
N ASN A 150 21.60 -8.93 14.07
CA ASN A 150 22.07 -7.56 13.95
C ASN A 150 21.66 -6.66 15.11
N ASP A 151 20.60 -6.97 15.88
CA ASP A 151 20.12 -6.05 16.92
C ASP A 151 21.14 -5.93 18.06
N SER A 152 21.71 -7.06 18.52
CA SER A 152 22.71 -7.04 19.61
C SER A 152 24.02 -6.36 19.21
N LEU A 153 24.47 -6.54 17.96
CA LEU A 153 25.64 -5.84 17.44
C LEU A 153 25.35 -4.35 17.24
N CYS A 154 24.17 -4.01 16.74
CA CYS A 154 23.71 -2.64 16.56
C CYS A 154 23.60 -1.90 17.90
N GLU A 155 23.02 -2.53 18.92
CA GLU A 155 22.97 -1.98 20.30
C GLU A 155 24.37 -1.83 20.89
N PHE A 156 25.23 -2.84 20.74
CA PHE A 156 26.61 -2.78 21.23
C PHE A 156 27.38 -1.62 20.58
N THR A 157 27.37 -1.54 19.24
CA THR A 157 28.06 -0.48 18.51
C THR A 157 27.50 0.91 18.80
N LYS A 158 26.19 1.08 18.94
CA LYS A 158 25.60 2.35 19.41
C LYS A 158 26.12 2.78 20.77
N SER A 159 26.29 1.84 21.70
CA SER A 159 26.79 2.18 23.04
C SER A 159 28.25 2.69 23.03
N MET A 160 28.97 2.51 21.90
CA MET A 160 30.32 3.02 21.69
C MET A 160 30.37 4.42 21.06
N ILE A 161 29.22 5.04 20.73
CA ILE A 161 29.18 6.42 20.22
C ILE A 161 29.56 7.38 21.34
N ASN A 162 30.51 8.29 21.06
CA ASN A 162 31.00 9.27 22.04
C ASN A 162 31.48 8.63 23.37
N CYS A 163 32.01 7.41 23.27
CA CYS A 163 32.53 6.65 24.39
C CYS A 163 34.06 6.72 24.41
N ASP A 164 34.65 6.96 25.59
CA ASP A 164 36.12 7.06 25.76
C ASP A 164 36.81 5.69 25.65
N GLN A 165 36.07 4.60 25.85
CA GLN A 165 36.64 3.25 25.83
C GLN A 165 37.07 2.90 24.41
N PHE A 166 38.36 2.64 24.22
CA PHE A 166 38.96 2.29 22.92
C PHE A 166 38.84 3.37 21.83
N SER A 167 38.37 4.57 22.16
CA SER A 167 38.41 5.70 21.23
C SER A 167 39.85 6.06 20.91
N ASP A 168 40.15 6.21 19.62
CA ASP A 168 41.48 6.46 19.09
C ASP A 168 41.51 7.68 18.15
N VAL A 169 40.39 8.41 18.08
CA VAL A 169 40.24 9.68 17.37
C VAL A 169 39.14 10.55 18.02
N MET A 170 39.35 11.85 18.03
CA MET A 170 38.35 12.87 18.38
C MET A 170 37.89 13.59 17.12
N ILE A 171 36.59 13.90 17.04
CA ILE A 171 36.04 14.69 15.94
C ILE A 171 35.39 15.93 16.54
N ALA A 172 35.80 17.10 16.10
CA ALA A 172 35.20 18.38 16.49
C ALA A 172 34.32 18.92 15.37
N SER A 173 33.13 19.37 15.74
CA SER A 173 32.18 20.07 14.87
C SER A 173 32.45 21.57 14.82
N ASN A 174 31.74 22.27 13.93
CA ASN A 174 31.97 23.69 13.68
C ASN A 174 31.58 24.60 14.85
N ASP A 175 30.69 24.13 15.73
CA ASP A 175 30.25 24.81 16.95
C ASP A 175 31.13 24.49 18.17
N GLY A 176 32.19 23.71 17.96
CA GLY A 176 33.18 23.35 18.97
C GLY A 176 32.83 22.12 19.80
N ARG A 177 31.70 21.42 19.54
CA ARG A 177 31.41 20.14 20.20
C ARG A 177 32.39 19.07 19.73
N VAL A 178 32.96 18.34 20.68
CA VAL A 178 33.95 17.28 20.46
C VAL A 178 33.35 15.92 20.79
N PHE A 179 33.58 14.94 19.91
CA PHE A 179 33.10 13.57 20.02
C PHE A 179 34.27 12.58 20.04
N ASN A 180 34.28 11.69 21.03
CA ASN A 180 35.19 10.54 21.04
C ASN A 180 34.69 9.48 20.05
N ALA A 181 35.58 9.00 19.19
CA ALA A 181 35.24 8.09 18.12
C ALA A 181 36.33 7.04 17.86
N HIS A 182 35.98 6.07 17.02
CA HIS A 182 36.81 4.93 16.67
C HIS A 182 37.13 5.01 15.18
N LYS A 183 38.42 5.08 14.82
CA LYS A 183 38.91 5.15 13.44
C LYS A 183 38.30 4.06 12.56
N PHE A 184 38.22 2.84 13.08
CA PHE A 184 37.61 1.71 12.39
C PHE A 184 36.12 1.97 12.06
N MET A 185 35.35 2.49 13.01
CA MET A 185 33.92 2.74 12.81
C MET A 185 33.68 3.86 11.81
N ILE A 186 34.37 5.00 11.95
CA ILE A 186 34.17 6.16 11.06
C ILE A 186 34.71 5.91 9.64
N SER A 187 35.64 4.95 9.46
CA SER A 187 36.14 4.55 8.15
C SER A 187 35.09 3.94 7.22
N ARG A 188 33.87 3.66 7.73
CA ARG A 188 32.68 3.33 6.93
C ARG A 188 32.28 4.44 5.97
N SER A 189 32.59 5.70 6.29
CA SER A 189 32.55 6.81 5.34
C SER A 189 33.86 6.85 4.55
N PRO A 190 33.81 6.74 3.20
CA PRO A 190 34.99 6.91 2.36
C PRO A 190 35.71 8.24 2.58
N VAL A 191 34.97 9.32 2.87
CA VAL A 191 35.53 10.64 3.17
C VAL A 191 36.31 10.64 4.48
N PHE A 192 35.72 10.13 5.58
CA PHE A 192 36.47 9.99 6.83
C PHE A 192 37.67 9.06 6.69
N LYS A 193 37.53 7.97 5.93
CA LYS A 193 38.64 7.05 5.65
C LYS A 193 39.81 7.78 4.97
N GLN A 194 39.54 8.63 3.98
CA GLN A 194 40.57 9.45 3.34
C GLN A 194 41.18 10.45 4.32
N MET A 195 40.37 11.17 5.10
CA MET A 195 40.86 12.10 6.13
C MET A 195 41.78 11.41 7.14
N LEU A 196 41.44 10.20 7.58
CA LEU A 196 42.26 9.41 8.48
C LEU A 196 43.60 9.03 7.86
N LEU A 197 43.59 8.58 6.60
CA LEU A 197 44.83 8.20 5.90
C LEU A 197 45.75 9.40 5.67
N SER A 198 45.21 10.58 5.34
CA SER A 198 45.98 11.81 5.20
C SER A 198 46.53 12.30 6.55
N ASN A 199 45.72 12.29 7.61
CA ASN A 199 46.14 12.73 8.94
C ASN A 199 47.24 11.83 9.54
N LEU A 200 47.26 10.53 9.21
CA LEU A 200 48.35 9.62 9.58
C LEU A 200 49.68 9.98 8.89
N ILE A 201 49.63 10.64 7.73
CA ILE A 201 50.82 11.09 7.00
C ILE A 201 51.30 12.45 7.53
N GLU A 202 50.37 13.33 7.90
CA GLU A 202 50.65 14.74 8.18
C GLU A 202 50.72 15.12 9.67
N SER A 203 50.23 14.29 10.61
CA SER A 203 50.09 14.72 12.01
C SER A 203 50.18 13.61 13.08
N ASN A 204 50.70 13.96 14.26
CA ASN A 204 50.63 13.17 15.50
C ASN A 204 49.33 13.46 16.29
N THR A 205 48.40 14.23 15.73
CA THR A 205 47.18 14.70 16.42
C THR A 205 46.01 13.77 16.12
N SER A 206 45.46 13.16 17.16
CA SER A 206 44.27 12.30 17.09
C SER A 206 42.96 13.09 16.96
N MET A 207 42.94 14.25 16.29
CA MET A 207 41.77 15.14 16.20
C MET A 207 41.45 15.51 14.76
N ILE A 208 40.19 15.32 14.35
CA ILE A 208 39.65 15.72 13.05
C ILE A 208 38.73 16.92 13.27
N GLN A 209 38.99 18.01 12.55
CA GLN A 209 38.14 19.20 12.56
C GLN A 209 37.14 19.14 11.40
N ILE A 210 35.85 19.29 11.71
CA ILE A 210 34.76 19.36 10.75
C ILE A 210 34.14 20.76 10.82
N ASP A 211 34.45 21.58 9.81
CA ASP A 211 34.06 22.99 9.80
C ASP A 211 32.66 23.24 9.22
N ASP A 212 32.04 22.24 8.60
CA ASP A 212 30.81 22.38 7.83
C ASP A 212 29.57 21.73 8.46
N LEU A 213 29.71 21.05 9.61
CA LEU A 213 28.60 20.43 10.31
C LEU A 213 28.47 20.97 11.73
N SER A 214 27.24 21.31 12.11
CA SER A 214 26.84 21.49 13.50
C SER A 214 27.06 20.22 14.31
N GLY A 215 27.20 20.35 15.63
CA GLY A 215 27.36 19.20 16.50
C GLY A 215 26.13 18.27 16.46
N ASP A 216 24.93 18.82 16.23
CA ASP A 216 23.71 18.01 16.10
C ASP A 216 23.72 17.16 14.82
N ALA A 217 24.03 17.76 13.66
CA ALA A 217 24.13 17.02 12.40
C ALA A 217 25.27 15.97 12.44
N LEU A 218 26.41 16.33 13.03
CA LEU A 218 27.54 15.41 13.20
C LEU A 218 27.16 14.24 14.12
N GLU A 219 26.47 14.49 15.24
CA GLU A 219 26.01 13.44 16.15
C GLU A 219 25.05 12.47 15.46
N LYS A 220 24.07 12.99 14.70
CA LYS A 220 23.15 12.15 13.92
C LYS A 220 23.91 11.29 12.90
N MET A 221 24.88 11.87 12.18
CA MET A 221 25.71 11.17 11.21
C MET A 221 26.58 10.09 11.87
N LEU A 222 27.21 10.37 13.01
CA LEU A 222 27.96 9.38 13.76
C LEU A 222 27.05 8.25 14.25
N ARG A 223 25.84 8.56 14.73
CA ARG A 223 24.89 7.51 15.13
C ARG A 223 24.53 6.59 13.98
N PHE A 224 24.32 7.13 12.78
CA PHE A 224 24.13 6.31 11.59
C PHE A 224 25.36 5.45 11.28
N ILE A 225 26.56 6.03 11.28
CA ILE A 225 27.82 5.31 10.99
C ILE A 225 27.99 4.10 11.91
N TYR A 226 27.63 4.22 13.18
CA TYR A 226 27.78 3.11 14.14
C TYR A 226 26.68 2.07 14.04
N SER A 227 25.49 2.37 13.50
CA SER A 227 24.31 1.53 13.67
C SER A 227 23.48 1.24 12.42
N ASP A 228 23.73 1.93 11.31
CA ASP A 228 22.88 1.98 10.11
C ASP A 228 21.42 2.41 10.37
N GLU A 229 21.13 2.96 11.56
CA GLU A 229 19.86 3.55 11.91
C GLU A 229 19.82 5.03 11.56
N VAL A 230 18.76 5.41 10.87
CA VAL A 230 18.45 6.80 10.60
C VAL A 230 17.66 7.35 11.77
N LEU A 231 18.20 8.42 12.38
CA LEU A 231 17.40 9.26 13.25
C LEU A 231 16.40 10.02 12.39
N ASP A 232 15.16 9.59 12.49
CA ASP A 232 14.03 10.22 11.84
C ASP A 232 13.14 10.84 12.91
N ASP A 233 13.51 12.05 13.33
CA ASP A 233 12.67 12.88 14.19
C ASP A 233 11.56 13.54 13.35
N ASP A 234 10.56 14.17 13.98
CA ASP A 234 9.50 14.87 13.22
C ASP A 234 10.01 16.14 12.50
N SER A 235 11.30 16.47 12.61
CA SER A 235 11.89 17.67 12.02
C SER A 235 12.44 17.42 10.60
N ILE A 236 12.56 18.50 9.84
CA ILE A 236 13.26 18.52 8.56
C ILE A 236 14.66 19.06 8.83
N ASP A 237 15.65 18.19 8.69
CA ASP A 237 17.06 18.50 8.94
C ASP A 237 17.83 18.44 7.60
N CYS A 238 17.84 19.57 6.89
CA CYS A 238 18.52 19.67 5.60
C CYS A 238 20.04 19.46 5.74
N GLU A 239 20.63 19.92 6.84
CA GLU A 239 22.05 19.77 7.13
C GLU A 239 22.42 18.29 7.23
N TYR A 240 21.57 17.48 7.86
CA TYR A 240 21.79 16.04 7.99
C TYR A 240 21.79 15.30 6.64
N LEU A 241 20.89 15.64 5.71
CA LEU A 241 20.89 15.04 4.37
C LEU A 241 22.11 15.48 3.55
N LEU A 242 22.49 16.76 3.65
CA LEU A 242 23.69 17.29 2.99
C LEU A 242 24.95 16.61 3.53
N ALA A 243 25.03 16.39 4.85
CA ALA A 243 26.11 15.65 5.49
C ALA A 243 26.19 14.22 4.95
N ALA A 244 25.06 13.51 4.89
CA ALA A 244 24.99 12.15 4.39
C ALA A 244 25.59 12.02 2.97
N HIS A 245 25.21 12.93 2.07
CA HIS A 245 25.73 12.97 0.71
C HIS A 245 27.22 13.34 0.70
N LYS A 246 27.60 14.42 1.40
CA LYS A 246 28.99 14.92 1.42
C LYS A 246 29.98 13.89 1.96
N TYR A 247 29.61 13.14 2.98
CA TYR A 247 30.45 12.11 3.60
C TYR A 247 30.31 10.73 2.94
N ASP A 248 29.66 10.67 1.77
CA ASP A 248 29.48 9.47 0.95
C ASP A 248 28.84 8.31 1.73
N LEU A 249 27.67 8.59 2.30
CA LEU A 249 26.82 7.66 3.02
C LEU A 249 25.52 7.44 2.22
N PRO A 250 25.55 6.65 1.13
CA PRO A 250 24.42 6.50 0.21
C PRO A 250 23.19 5.88 0.88
N LEU A 251 23.37 4.91 1.78
CA LEU A 251 22.26 4.29 2.52
C LEU A 251 21.55 5.29 3.45
N LEU A 252 22.30 6.19 4.09
CA LEU A 252 21.71 7.26 4.89
C LEU A 252 20.97 8.25 4.01
N THR A 253 21.59 8.66 2.91
CA THR A 253 21.02 9.60 1.93
C THR A 253 19.67 9.10 1.44
N ALA A 254 19.61 7.84 0.97
CA ALA A 254 18.38 7.20 0.51
C ALA A 254 17.31 7.08 1.61
N LYS A 255 17.66 6.54 2.78
CA LYS A 255 16.70 6.31 3.88
C LYS A 255 16.14 7.62 4.45
N TYR A 256 16.99 8.61 4.69
CA TYR A 256 16.56 9.89 5.24
C TYR A 256 15.81 10.72 4.19
N GLY A 257 16.26 10.70 2.93
CA GLY A 257 15.53 11.30 1.81
C GLY A 257 14.10 10.73 1.65
N ALA A 258 13.95 9.40 1.73
CA ALA A 258 12.64 8.77 1.73
C ALA A 258 11.74 9.22 2.89
N SER A 259 12.31 9.54 4.05
CA SER A 259 11.54 10.10 5.16
C SER A 259 11.13 11.55 4.89
N LEU A 260 12.06 12.39 4.44
CA LEU A 260 11.76 13.78 4.10
C LEU A 260 10.66 13.89 3.05
N ALA A 261 10.62 12.98 2.07
CA ALA A 261 9.54 12.91 1.08
C ALA A 261 8.16 12.74 1.72
N LYS A 262 8.04 11.98 2.81
CA LYS A 262 6.78 11.79 3.56
C LYS A 262 6.34 13.03 4.33
N LYS A 263 7.28 13.93 4.64
CA LYS A 263 7.05 15.19 5.37
C LYS A 263 6.76 16.37 4.43
N ALA A 264 6.69 16.12 3.13
CA ALA A 264 6.44 17.13 2.12
C ALA A 264 5.00 17.67 2.20
N ASN A 265 4.87 18.98 1.99
CA ASN A 265 3.62 19.71 1.87
C ASN A 265 3.76 20.84 0.83
N ILE A 266 2.68 21.56 0.56
CA ILE A 266 2.65 22.62 -0.46
C ILE A 266 3.73 23.68 -0.24
N GLU A 267 3.99 24.08 1.01
CA GLU A 267 4.93 25.15 1.35
C GLU A 267 6.40 24.72 1.23
N ASN A 268 6.72 23.48 1.61
CA ASN A 268 8.11 23.01 1.70
C ASN A 268 8.56 22.12 0.53
N CYS A 269 7.64 21.60 -0.29
CA CYS A 269 7.97 20.58 -1.31
C CYS A 269 9.04 21.03 -2.30
N ILE A 270 9.04 22.30 -2.70
CA ILE A 270 10.02 22.82 -3.66
C ILE A 270 11.41 22.94 -3.03
N HIS A 271 11.51 23.37 -1.77
CA HIS A 271 12.78 23.41 -1.06
C HIS A 271 13.36 22.00 -0.88
N LEU A 272 12.51 21.02 -0.54
CA LEU A 272 12.92 19.62 -0.44
C LEU A 272 13.30 19.02 -1.81
N LEU A 273 12.65 19.46 -2.90
CA LEU A 273 12.97 18.99 -4.24
C LEU A 273 14.36 19.49 -4.67
N ILE A 274 14.66 20.76 -4.40
CA ILE A 274 16.00 21.34 -4.63
C ILE A 274 17.04 20.58 -3.79
N LEU A 275 16.73 20.27 -2.54
CA LEU A 275 17.60 19.49 -1.67
C LEU A 275 17.87 18.09 -2.25
N GLY A 276 16.83 17.39 -2.71
CA GLY A 276 16.98 16.07 -3.36
C GLY A 276 17.83 16.11 -4.62
N GLU A 277 17.75 17.17 -5.41
CA GLU A 277 18.63 17.38 -6.57
C GLU A 277 20.08 17.69 -6.16
N MET A 278 20.28 18.45 -5.07
CA MET A 278 21.61 18.77 -4.55
C MET A 278 22.35 17.56 -3.98
N THR A 279 21.61 16.58 -3.45
CA THR A 279 22.17 15.38 -2.81
C THR A 279 22.07 14.13 -3.66
N ASP A 280 21.66 14.26 -4.93
CA ASP A 280 21.44 13.15 -5.87
C ASP A 280 20.59 12.03 -5.24
N CYS A 281 19.53 12.42 -4.51
CA CYS A 281 18.69 11.49 -3.75
C CYS A 281 17.36 11.25 -4.47
N ASP A 282 17.32 10.18 -5.25
CA ASP A 282 16.13 9.79 -6.01
C ASP A 282 14.93 9.45 -5.11
N GLU A 283 15.17 8.87 -3.93
CA GLU A 283 14.12 8.56 -2.95
C GLU A 283 13.41 9.81 -2.41
N LEU A 284 14.06 10.98 -2.48
CA LEU A 284 13.44 12.27 -2.17
C LEU A 284 12.85 12.93 -3.43
N ARG A 285 13.61 12.92 -4.51
CA ARG A 285 13.31 13.67 -5.73
C ARG A 285 12.10 13.11 -6.49
N GLU A 286 12.07 11.81 -6.77
CA GLU A 286 11.02 11.22 -7.62
C GLU A 286 9.61 11.31 -7.00
N PRO A 287 9.42 11.06 -5.69
CA PRO A 287 8.12 11.29 -5.05
C PRO A 287 7.69 12.76 -5.07
N LEU A 288 8.63 13.69 -4.88
CA LEU A 288 8.35 15.12 -4.88
C LEU A 288 7.99 15.65 -6.27
N LEU A 289 8.61 15.15 -7.33
CA LEU A 289 8.22 15.50 -8.71
C LEU A 289 6.76 15.14 -8.97
N ASN A 290 6.33 13.94 -8.57
CA ASN A 290 4.94 13.53 -8.67
C ASN A 290 4.00 14.38 -7.80
N PHE A 291 4.41 14.71 -6.56
CA PHE A 291 3.64 15.57 -5.66
C PHE A 291 3.44 16.97 -6.25
N VAL A 292 4.48 17.55 -6.86
CA VAL A 292 4.43 18.86 -7.50
C VAL A 292 3.51 18.86 -8.72
N ALA A 293 3.58 17.81 -9.56
CA ALA A 293 2.73 17.67 -10.73
C ALA A 293 1.24 17.63 -10.37
N LEU A 294 0.88 16.90 -9.31
CA LEU A 294 -0.51 16.78 -8.83
C LEU A 294 -1.06 18.09 -8.22
N ASN A 295 -0.21 18.88 -7.57
CA ASN A 295 -0.63 20.08 -6.81
C ASN A 295 -0.20 21.40 -7.47
N ARG A 296 0.11 21.38 -8.77
CA ARG A 296 0.68 22.49 -9.55
C ARG A 296 0.06 23.87 -9.31
N LYS A 297 -1.28 23.95 -9.22
CA LYS A 297 -1.99 25.23 -9.12
C LYS A 297 -1.63 25.94 -7.83
N GLU A 298 -1.62 25.21 -6.73
CA GLU A 298 -1.32 25.74 -5.39
C GLU A 298 0.18 26.03 -5.27
N ILE A 299 1.02 25.09 -5.71
CA ILE A 299 2.48 25.22 -5.60
C ILE A 299 3.02 26.38 -6.44
N SER A 300 2.47 26.62 -7.64
CA SER A 300 2.91 27.72 -8.51
C SER A 300 2.73 29.12 -7.92
N ALA A 301 1.88 29.25 -6.89
CA ALA A 301 1.67 30.50 -6.16
C ALA A 301 2.60 30.67 -4.95
N THR A 302 3.41 29.65 -4.60
CA THR A 302 4.30 29.69 -3.43
C THR A 302 5.61 30.43 -3.72
N ASN A 303 6.25 30.95 -2.67
CA ASN A 303 7.59 31.52 -2.77
C ASN A 303 8.64 30.47 -3.19
N GLY A 304 8.43 29.20 -2.82
CA GLY A 304 9.30 28.09 -3.24
C GLY A 304 9.37 27.98 -4.76
N TRP A 305 8.25 28.13 -5.47
CA TRP A 305 8.22 28.09 -6.92
C TRP A 305 9.04 29.21 -7.58
N LEU A 306 8.96 30.43 -7.03
CA LEU A 306 9.77 31.56 -7.49
C LEU A 306 11.27 31.31 -7.26
N LEU A 307 11.62 30.68 -6.13
CA LEU A 307 12.99 30.29 -5.82
C LEU A 307 13.51 29.26 -6.84
N LEU A 308 12.73 28.22 -7.14
CA LEU A 308 13.08 27.19 -8.13
C LEU A 308 13.36 27.81 -9.51
N ALA A 309 12.50 28.74 -9.95
CA ALA A 309 12.69 29.43 -11.22
C ALA A 309 13.99 30.25 -11.27
N LYS A 310 14.42 30.79 -10.13
CA LYS A 310 15.64 31.60 -10.02
C LYS A 310 16.90 30.75 -9.89
N GLU A 311 16.88 29.72 -9.05
CA GLU A 311 18.08 28.97 -8.68
C GLU A 311 18.34 27.75 -9.57
N ARG A 312 17.28 27.11 -10.09
CA ARG A 312 17.38 25.87 -10.86
C ARG A 312 16.40 25.86 -12.05
N PRO A 313 16.60 26.70 -13.07
CA PRO A 313 15.71 26.78 -14.23
C PRO A 313 15.62 25.45 -15.02
N GLU A 314 16.69 24.65 -15.04
CA GLU A 314 16.71 23.31 -15.66
C GLU A 314 15.72 22.35 -14.96
N LEU A 315 15.71 22.38 -13.62
CA LEU A 315 14.81 21.56 -12.81
C LEU A 315 13.37 22.04 -12.96
N LEU A 316 13.14 23.35 -13.04
CA LEU A 316 11.83 23.90 -13.38
C LEU A 316 11.34 23.38 -14.74
N ALA A 317 12.19 23.37 -15.76
CA ALA A 317 11.83 22.85 -17.08
C ALA A 317 11.44 21.36 -17.04
N LYS A 318 12.15 20.55 -16.23
CA LYS A 318 11.79 19.14 -15.98
C LYS A 318 10.41 19.02 -15.30
N VAL A 319 10.14 19.83 -14.28
CA VAL A 319 8.85 19.83 -13.58
C VAL A 319 7.71 20.22 -14.53
N VAL A 320 7.92 21.24 -15.37
CA VAL A 320 6.92 21.72 -16.32
C VAL A 320 6.68 20.71 -17.45
N SER A 321 7.68 19.94 -17.86
CA SER A 321 7.55 18.94 -18.95
C SER A 321 6.96 17.60 -18.50
N MET A 322 6.98 17.30 -17.20
CA MET A 322 6.32 16.14 -16.60
C MET A 322 4.81 16.35 -16.37
N CYS A 323 4.32 17.57 -16.60
CA CYS A 323 2.92 17.96 -16.50
C CYS A 323 2.21 17.93 -17.87
#